data_AF-A0A0W8C0Q4-F1
#
_entry.id   AF-A0A0W8C0Q4-F1
#
_cell.length_a   1.000
_cell.length_b   1.000
_cell.length_c   1.000
_cell.angle_alpha   90.00
_cell.angle_beta   90.00
_cell.angle_gamma   90.00
#
_symmetry.space_group_name_H-M   'P 1'
#
loop_
_entity.id
_entity.type
_entity.pdbx_description
1 polymer ?
#
loop_
_entity_poly.entity_id
_entity_poly.type
_entity_poly.pdbx_seq_one_letter_code
_entity_poly.pdbx_strand_id
1 'polypeptide(L)'
;MSSPLLRLAAVLASLSVIFAQVPQSIVSSQHENTPTLQNAKATGWPSLRFNFTLKRASMKVHGHSEFSMIATPTISISEDTILYDVFAQFTQDTILYNYTEVGGIGYLSTSSVDGSPSLKCYDSTSGEVPSINSIVSAINQAASAPASNSSVGIECSTGNLFKVSVNSINFGLCTTKSWGFTMRGSDMDITVEYLNNRVDIKEPLDAPQQCITTSSSSSVTAIGKSLLTGQLVQNDSTRKLRMEIDFSLDDSCTCKSKPRPCVFVHGLGIKKELARNRDRFYYWGDLDGHAPCCTSMTYTYLNTSGNPWTSDELQQKVCNRVMAVSHSSKNAVIADTIVVTHSMGNLMLAGAIANKKCSLDSTSTWVGLAGPMKGSMCSDFIQDSCAGRTTAVLETVAEVTGKCPPTTGLKSLPYQGGPHSSTELDEAYEAAQAAYRANVYAVMCGENYTGQVSLYQSIFWMLGKTVPHKSKRNDGMVEFDSCAAGIPESKFGNTYRDRFYRTKLNHFDMEFISGDAMLDEAKMPVKWFECLL
;
A
#
# COMPACT_ATOMS: atom_id res chain seq x y z
N MET A 1 27.24 0.49 -15.24
CA MET A 1 26.33 1.23 -16.15
C MET A 1 25.23 1.81 -15.30
N SER A 2 25.21 3.13 -15.21
CA SER A 2 24.66 3.94 -14.14
C SER A 2 23.15 3.81 -14.02
N SER A 3 22.69 3.52 -12.80
CA SER A 3 21.28 3.40 -12.42
C SER A 3 20.52 4.72 -12.64
N PRO A 4 19.23 4.68 -13.06
CA PRO A 4 18.38 5.88 -13.12
C PRO A 4 18.20 6.58 -11.77
N LEU A 5 18.57 5.93 -10.65
CA LEU A 5 18.68 6.54 -9.32
C LEU A 5 19.63 7.76 -9.28
N LEU A 6 20.64 7.83 -10.16
CA LEU A 6 21.58 8.95 -10.17
C LEU A 6 21.09 10.22 -10.88
N ARG A 7 20.01 10.14 -11.68
CA ARG A 7 19.54 11.30 -12.46
C ARG A 7 18.51 12.16 -11.73
N LEU A 8 17.91 11.66 -10.65
CA LEU A 8 17.04 12.47 -9.79
C LEU A 8 17.84 13.42 -8.87
N ALA A 9 19.05 13.04 -8.47
CA ALA A 9 19.90 13.88 -7.61
C ALA A 9 20.53 15.10 -8.32
N ALA A 10 20.60 15.10 -9.67
CA ALA A 10 21.33 16.12 -10.42
C ALA A 10 20.46 17.32 -10.89
N VAL A 11 19.14 17.26 -10.76
CA VAL A 11 18.23 18.32 -11.25
C VAL A 11 17.85 19.32 -10.16
N LEU A 12 18.05 18.98 -8.88
CA LEU A 12 17.77 19.88 -7.74
C LEU A 12 18.95 20.76 -7.29
N ALA A 13 20.10 20.68 -7.97
CA ALA A 13 21.33 21.39 -7.56
C ALA A 13 21.69 22.62 -8.43
N SER A 14 20.82 23.07 -9.34
CA SER A 14 21.16 24.14 -10.31
C SER A 14 20.28 25.39 -10.26
N LEU A 15 19.74 25.74 -9.10
CA LEU A 15 19.08 27.03 -8.85
C LEU A 15 19.51 27.56 -7.49
N SER A 16 20.71 28.16 -7.41
CA SER A 16 21.12 29.20 -6.43
C SER A 16 22.60 29.54 -6.62
N VAL A 17 22.93 30.33 -7.63
CA VAL A 17 24.24 31.02 -7.69
C VAL A 17 23.97 32.50 -7.88
N ILE A 18 23.81 33.25 -6.79
CA ILE A 18 24.18 34.67 -6.71
C ILE A 18 24.82 34.89 -5.33
N PHE A 19 26.09 35.31 -5.36
CA PHE A 19 26.93 35.65 -4.22
C PHE A 19 26.47 36.94 -3.51
N ALA A 20 26.53 36.93 -2.18
CA ALA A 20 26.93 38.10 -1.38
C ALA A 20 27.67 37.62 -0.12
N GLN A 21 28.94 38.04 0.01
CA GLN A 21 29.86 37.69 1.09
C GLN A 21 29.59 38.53 2.35
N VAL A 22 29.52 37.90 3.52
CA VAL A 22 29.80 38.53 4.84
C VAL A 22 30.47 37.47 5.74
N PRO A 23 31.49 37.80 6.56
CA PRO A 23 32.35 36.79 7.20
C PRO A 23 31.80 36.19 8.51
N GLN A 24 32.36 35.01 8.78
CA GLN A 24 32.20 34.08 9.90
C GLN A 24 32.05 34.70 11.30
N SER A 25 31.11 34.14 12.08
CA SER A 25 31.37 33.73 13.47
C SER A 25 30.35 32.68 13.96
N ILE A 26 30.87 31.46 14.18
CA ILE A 26 30.67 30.53 15.31
C ILE A 26 29.24 30.39 15.89
N VAL A 27 28.64 29.19 15.75
CA VAL A 27 28.42 28.17 16.82
C VAL A 27 27.67 26.99 16.19
N SER A 28 28.26 25.81 16.27
CA SER A 28 27.62 24.53 16.00
C SER A 28 26.56 24.26 17.07
N SER A 29 25.30 24.04 16.67
CA SER A 29 24.33 23.36 17.53
C SER A 29 23.65 22.26 16.70
N GLN A 30 24.18 21.04 16.81
CA GLN A 30 23.38 19.85 16.57
C GLN A 30 22.38 19.78 17.72
N HIS A 31 21.11 20.01 17.46
CA HIS A 31 20.03 19.81 18.42
C HIS A 31 19.14 18.67 17.96
N GLU A 32 19.28 17.53 18.63
CA GLU A 32 18.41 16.37 18.53
C GLU A 32 17.07 16.67 19.20
N ASN A 33 15.96 16.55 18.45
CA ASN A 33 14.59 16.54 18.97
C ASN A 33 14.31 15.18 19.66
N THR A 34 14.99 14.90 20.76
CA THR A 34 14.77 13.69 21.56
C THR A 34 13.71 14.00 22.63
N PRO A 35 12.69 13.14 22.82
CA PRO A 35 11.69 13.31 23.87
C PRO A 35 12.35 13.45 25.26
N THR A 36 11.87 14.41 26.06
CA THR A 36 12.47 14.68 27.38
C THR A 36 11.63 14.09 28.51
N LEU A 37 12.31 13.51 29.50
CA LEU A 37 11.70 12.90 30.68
C LEU A 37 11.41 14.01 31.71
N GLN A 38 10.16 14.17 32.13
CA GLN A 38 9.81 15.11 33.21
C GLN A 38 9.09 14.40 34.37
N ASN A 39 9.44 14.81 35.60
CA ASN A 39 8.69 14.49 36.82
C ASN A 39 7.45 15.41 36.93
N ALA A 40 6.51 15.28 35.98
CA ALA A 40 5.22 15.97 36.08
C ALA A 40 4.23 15.12 36.90
N LYS A 41 3.59 15.71 37.92
CA LYS A 41 2.46 15.09 38.64
C LYS A 41 1.35 14.77 37.63
N ALA A 42 1.19 13.48 37.38
CA ALA A 42 0.48 12.93 36.24
C ALA A 42 -1.04 13.00 36.42
N THR A 43 -1.73 13.29 35.31
CA THR A 43 -3.04 12.71 35.01
C THR A 43 -3.03 11.22 35.36
N GLY A 44 -4.15 10.63 35.78
CA GLY A 44 -4.22 9.19 36.14
C GLY A 44 -3.91 8.19 35.01
N TRP A 45 -3.43 8.68 33.85
CA TRP A 45 -3.11 7.93 32.66
C TRP A 45 -1.61 7.99 32.35
N PRO A 46 -0.95 6.84 32.14
CA PRO A 46 0.47 6.78 31.85
C PRO A 46 0.77 7.13 30.38
N SER A 47 2.00 7.60 30.12
CA SER A 47 2.56 7.48 28.76
C SER A 47 2.75 5.99 28.43
N LEU A 48 2.60 5.63 27.17
CA LEU A 48 2.66 4.27 26.67
C LEU A 48 3.86 4.10 25.74
N ARG A 49 4.49 2.93 25.78
CA ARG A 49 5.43 2.49 24.74
C ARG A 49 4.83 1.31 24.00
N PHE A 50 4.67 1.45 22.68
CA PHE A 50 4.21 0.41 21.78
C PHE A 50 5.43 -0.20 21.09
N ASN A 51 5.72 -1.47 21.36
CA ASN A 51 6.74 -2.25 20.69
C ASN A 51 6.07 -3.14 19.63
N PHE A 52 6.39 -2.90 18.37
CA PHE A 52 5.85 -3.62 17.23
C PHE A 52 6.82 -4.72 16.78
N THR A 53 6.29 -5.89 16.49
CA THR A 53 7.00 -7.00 15.85
C THR A 53 6.22 -7.44 14.61
N LEU A 54 6.69 -7.04 13.44
CA LEU A 54 6.13 -7.39 12.14
C LEU A 54 6.61 -8.77 11.72
N LYS A 55 5.67 -9.65 11.37
CA LYS A 55 5.93 -11.04 10.98
C LYS A 55 6.15 -11.20 9.48
N ARG A 56 5.70 -10.23 8.67
CA ARG A 56 5.84 -10.22 7.21
C ARG A 56 6.93 -9.25 6.75
N ALA A 57 7.77 -9.70 5.82
CA ALA A 57 8.79 -8.86 5.21
C ALA A 57 8.19 -7.72 4.38
N SER A 58 7.02 -7.93 3.78
CA SER A 58 6.26 -6.93 3.01
C SER A 58 5.75 -5.74 3.83
N MET A 59 5.75 -5.82 5.17
CA MET A 59 5.22 -4.77 6.04
C MET A 59 6.30 -3.89 6.67
N LYS A 60 7.59 -4.15 6.39
CA LYS A 60 8.71 -3.48 7.06
C LYS A 60 8.64 -1.96 6.93
N VAL A 61 8.89 -1.28 8.05
CA VAL A 61 8.95 0.19 8.11
C VAL A 61 10.41 0.60 8.10
N HIS A 62 10.83 1.36 7.09
CA HIS A 62 12.25 1.75 6.92
C HIS A 62 13.24 0.57 6.96
N GLY A 63 12.80 -0.61 6.50
CA GLY A 63 13.59 -1.85 6.55
C GLY A 63 13.56 -2.61 7.88
N HIS A 64 12.91 -2.05 8.91
CA HIS A 64 12.79 -2.64 10.24
C HIS A 64 11.52 -3.48 10.38
N SER A 65 11.65 -4.67 10.96
CA SER A 65 10.52 -5.51 11.39
C SER A 65 10.20 -5.34 12.88
N GLU A 66 11.11 -4.75 13.65
CA GLU A 66 10.92 -4.48 15.07
C GLU A 66 11.21 -3.01 15.34
N PHE A 67 10.28 -2.31 16.00
CA PHE A 67 10.43 -0.90 16.33
C PHE A 67 9.51 -0.51 17.48
N SER A 68 9.77 0.67 18.06
CA SER A 68 8.98 1.20 19.17
C SER A 68 8.45 2.59 18.85
N MET A 69 7.25 2.87 19.34
CA MET A 69 6.63 4.19 19.32
C MET A 69 6.27 4.59 20.75
N ILE A 70 6.46 5.86 21.10
CA ILE A 70 6.07 6.41 22.40
C ILE A 70 4.81 7.24 22.20
N ALA A 71 3.87 7.13 23.13
CA ALA A 71 2.62 7.85 23.09
C ALA A 71 2.32 8.48 24.46
N THR A 72 1.92 9.76 24.48
CA THR A 72 1.56 10.46 25.71
C THR A 72 0.11 10.92 25.65
N PRO A 73 -0.71 10.65 26.70
CA PRO A 73 -2.12 10.97 26.66
C PRO A 73 -2.37 12.47 26.79
N THR A 74 -3.31 12.94 25.99
CA THR A 74 -3.94 14.26 25.99
C THR A 74 -5.44 14.04 26.19
N ILE A 75 -5.89 14.30 27.42
CA ILE A 75 -7.21 13.90 27.91
C ILE A 75 -8.09 15.15 28.04
N SER A 76 -9.37 15.00 27.72
CA SER A 76 -10.34 16.06 27.99
C SER A 76 -10.50 16.33 29.49
N ILE A 77 -11.02 17.52 29.82
CA ILE A 77 -11.26 17.92 31.22
C ILE A 77 -12.22 16.94 31.93
N SER A 78 -13.15 16.33 31.20
CA SER A 78 -14.11 15.37 31.74
C SER A 78 -13.61 13.92 31.76
N GLU A 79 -12.40 13.64 31.27
CA GLU A 79 -11.85 12.29 31.07
C GLU A 79 -12.68 11.37 30.15
N ASP A 80 -13.66 11.91 29.42
CA ASP A 80 -14.53 11.13 28.55
C ASP A 80 -13.91 10.84 27.18
N THR A 81 -12.90 11.62 26.79
CA THR A 81 -12.19 11.43 25.53
C THR A 81 -10.69 11.46 25.72
N ILE A 82 -10.00 10.67 24.91
CA ILE A 82 -8.56 10.54 24.91
C ILE A 82 -8.00 10.64 23.50
N LEU A 83 -6.89 11.38 23.40
CA LEU A 83 -6.00 11.43 22.26
C LEU A 83 -4.59 11.15 22.77
N TYR A 84 -3.73 10.59 21.92
CA TYR A 84 -2.31 10.45 22.24
C TYR A 84 -1.48 11.28 21.28
N ASP A 85 -0.55 12.05 21.83
CA ASP A 85 0.59 12.59 21.09
C ASP A 85 1.61 11.47 20.93
N VAL A 86 2.24 11.36 19.76
CA VAL A 86 3.01 10.18 19.35
C VAL A 86 4.38 10.58 18.83
N PHE A 87 5.39 9.78 19.13
CA PHE A 87 6.73 9.91 18.57
C PHE A 87 7.28 8.55 18.15
N ALA A 88 7.89 8.49 16.97
CA ALA A 88 8.65 7.35 16.49
C ALA A 88 9.88 7.82 15.70
N GLN A 89 10.96 7.07 15.80
CA GLN A 89 12.21 7.36 15.10
C GLN A 89 12.72 6.12 14.39
N PHE A 90 13.15 6.31 13.15
CA PHE A 90 13.72 5.27 12.32
C PHE A 90 15.01 5.77 11.68
N THR A 91 15.97 4.87 11.53
CA THR A 91 17.18 5.13 10.76
C THR A 91 17.19 4.18 9.57
N GLN A 92 17.28 4.75 8.36
CA GLN A 92 17.45 3.98 7.13
C GLN A 92 18.66 4.54 6.39
N ASP A 93 19.64 3.66 6.14
CA ASP A 93 20.95 4.03 5.63
C ASP A 93 21.62 5.10 6.51
N THR A 94 21.71 6.34 6.04
CA THR A 94 22.27 7.50 6.77
C THR A 94 21.22 8.58 7.09
N ILE A 95 19.95 8.29 6.81
CA ILE A 95 18.84 9.23 7.00
C ILE A 95 18.06 8.85 8.25
N LEU A 96 17.86 9.83 9.11
CA LEU A 96 16.99 9.74 10.29
C LEU A 96 15.60 10.24 9.92
N TYR A 97 14.57 9.46 10.24
CA TYR A 97 13.17 9.77 10.04
C TYR A 97 12.51 9.88 11.41
N ASN A 98 11.97 11.06 11.74
CA ASN A 98 11.17 11.25 12.94
C ASN A 98 9.72 11.53 12.57
N TYR A 99 8.84 10.68 13.08
CA TYR A 99 7.40 10.82 13.00
C TYR A 99 6.90 11.38 14.32
N THR A 100 6.27 12.55 14.27
CA THR A 100 5.71 13.22 15.44
C THR A 100 4.24 13.51 15.18
N GLU A 101 3.36 13.17 16.11
CA GLU A 101 1.95 13.55 16.08
C GLU A 101 1.62 14.31 17.36
N VAL A 102 1.16 15.56 17.25
CA VAL A 102 0.77 16.38 18.40
C VAL A 102 -0.58 17.00 18.14
N GLY A 103 -1.52 16.85 19.08
CA GLY A 103 -2.89 17.32 18.92
C GLY A 103 -3.61 16.70 17.71
N GLY A 104 -3.19 15.51 17.30
CA GLY A 104 -3.71 14.81 16.11
C GLY A 104 -3.19 15.33 14.77
N ILE A 105 -2.19 16.24 14.79
CA ILE A 105 -1.51 16.75 13.59
C ILE A 105 -0.18 16.01 13.46
N GLY A 106 0.06 15.38 12.29
CA GLY A 106 1.27 14.62 12.02
C GLY A 106 2.34 15.42 11.29
N TYR A 107 3.60 15.13 11.63
CA TYR A 107 4.80 15.72 11.04
C TYR A 107 5.83 14.62 10.76
N LEU A 108 6.50 14.73 9.62
CA LEU A 108 7.66 13.92 9.28
C LEU A 108 8.85 14.84 9.10
N SER A 109 9.88 14.67 9.94
CA SER A 109 11.18 15.30 9.74
C SER A 109 12.23 14.29 9.31
N THR A 110 13.07 14.70 8.38
CA THR A 110 14.21 13.90 7.91
C THR A 110 15.49 14.69 8.08
N SER A 111 16.53 14.05 8.61
CA SER A 111 17.88 14.63 8.66
C SER A 111 18.92 13.63 8.14
N SER A 112 19.96 14.16 7.51
CA SER A 112 21.11 13.39 7.01
C SER A 112 22.39 14.14 7.36
N VAL A 113 23.50 13.41 7.51
CA VAL A 113 24.82 14.00 7.81
C VAL A 113 25.24 15.02 6.76
N ASP A 114 24.86 14.81 5.49
CA ASP A 114 25.26 15.64 4.34
C ASP A 114 24.08 16.40 3.69
N GLY A 115 22.88 16.31 4.27
CA GLY A 115 21.65 16.85 3.67
C GLY A 115 21.00 17.93 4.52
N SER A 116 20.37 18.90 3.85
CA SER A 116 19.49 19.85 4.55
C SER A 116 18.33 19.09 5.20
N PRO A 117 18.02 19.36 6.48
CA PRO A 117 16.87 18.77 7.13
C PRO A 117 15.59 19.16 6.37
N SER A 118 14.65 18.23 6.29
CA SER A 118 13.33 18.48 5.71
C SER A 118 12.25 18.25 6.77
N LEU A 119 11.20 19.05 6.73
CA LEU A 119 10.05 18.94 7.61
C LEU A 119 8.78 19.14 6.76
N LYS A 120 7.87 18.18 6.83
CA LYS A 120 6.61 18.20 6.10
C LYS A 120 5.46 17.69 6.95
N CYS A 121 4.23 18.05 6.57
CA CYS A 121 3.04 17.43 7.14
C CYS A 121 3.02 15.94 6.81
N TYR A 122 2.56 15.14 7.76
CA TYR A 122 2.40 13.70 7.65
C TYR A 122 0.97 13.32 8.02
N ASP A 123 0.37 12.45 7.22
CA ASP A 123 -0.93 11.87 7.52
C ASP A 123 -0.72 10.58 8.31
N SER A 124 -1.03 10.59 9.61
CA SER A 124 -0.84 9.41 10.45
C SER A 124 -1.80 8.26 10.15
N THR A 125 -2.79 8.49 9.29
CA THR A 125 -3.68 7.46 8.74
C THR A 125 -3.20 6.90 7.39
N SER A 126 -2.11 7.45 6.83
CA SER A 126 -1.56 7.04 5.53
C SER A 126 -1.04 5.61 5.51
N GLY A 127 -0.56 5.11 6.66
CA GLY A 127 -0.06 3.75 6.85
C GLY A 127 1.46 3.59 6.83
N GLU A 128 2.27 4.67 6.80
CA GLU A 128 3.76 4.57 6.94
C GLU A 128 4.16 3.95 8.27
N VAL A 129 3.54 4.44 9.34
CA VAL A 129 3.70 3.92 10.69
C VAL A 129 2.32 3.59 11.26
N PRO A 130 2.21 2.63 12.20
CA PRO A 130 0.94 2.30 12.83
C PRO A 130 0.29 3.51 13.50
N SER A 131 -0.99 3.76 13.21
CA SER A 131 -1.76 4.82 13.88
C SER A 131 -2.08 4.40 15.32
N ILE A 132 -1.35 4.96 16.29
CA ILE A 132 -1.57 4.70 17.72
C ILE A 132 -2.99 5.10 18.13
N ASN A 133 -3.49 6.24 17.64
CA ASN A 133 -4.84 6.69 17.95
C ASN A 133 -5.93 5.75 17.40
N SER A 134 -5.69 5.09 16.26
CA SER A 134 -6.58 4.03 15.76
C SER A 134 -6.55 2.78 16.64
N ILE A 135 -5.37 2.38 17.12
CA ILE A 135 -5.21 1.25 18.06
C ILE A 135 -5.92 1.56 19.39
N VAL A 136 -5.75 2.76 19.94
CA VAL A 136 -6.40 3.21 21.17
C VAL A 136 -7.93 3.22 21.02
N SER A 137 -8.44 3.74 19.89
CA SER A 137 -9.86 3.71 19.57
C SER A 137 -10.42 2.28 19.53
N ALA A 138 -9.67 1.33 18.97
CA ALA A 138 -10.05 -0.08 18.94
C ALA A 138 -10.01 -0.74 20.33
N ILE A 139 -9.02 -0.40 21.17
CA ILE A 139 -8.92 -0.89 22.56
C ILE A 139 -10.14 -0.44 23.39
N ASN A 140 -10.65 0.78 23.15
CA ASN A 140 -11.89 1.24 23.77
C ASN A 140 -13.11 0.38 23.38
N GLN A 141 -13.03 -0.41 22.31
CA GLN A 141 -14.08 -1.31 21.84
C GLN A 141 -13.77 -2.79 22.12
N ALA A 142 -12.77 -3.09 22.95
CA ALA A 142 -12.36 -4.45 23.26
C ALA A 142 -13.51 -5.29 23.84
N ALA A 143 -13.67 -6.51 23.34
CA ALA A 143 -14.68 -7.45 23.80
C ALA A 143 -14.04 -8.66 24.50
N SER A 144 -14.53 -9.04 25.67
CA SER A 144 -14.02 -10.21 26.39
C SER A 144 -14.23 -11.50 25.58
N ALA A 145 -13.19 -12.32 25.46
CA ALA A 145 -13.25 -13.62 24.79
C ALA A 145 -13.02 -14.76 25.80
N PRO A 146 -13.69 -15.93 25.64
CA PRO A 146 -13.48 -17.07 26.53
C PRO A 146 -12.03 -17.57 26.42
N ALA A 147 -11.39 -17.79 27.58
CA ALA A 147 -10.01 -18.29 27.68
C ALA A 147 -9.86 -19.77 27.26
N SER A 148 -10.94 -20.45 26.89
CA SER A 148 -10.98 -21.90 26.67
C SER A 148 -11.60 -22.24 25.31
N ASN A 149 -10.76 -22.32 24.28
CA ASN A 149 -10.75 -23.34 23.22
C ASN A 149 -9.89 -22.86 22.04
N SER A 150 -8.57 -23.03 22.19
CA SER A 150 -7.61 -23.60 21.22
C SER A 150 -7.82 -23.51 19.68
N SER A 151 -8.51 -22.51 19.13
CA SER A 151 -8.40 -22.17 17.69
C SER A 151 -7.48 -20.97 17.42
N VAL A 152 -7.06 -20.25 18.47
CA VAL A 152 -6.39 -18.93 18.35
C VAL A 152 -4.88 -18.98 18.63
N GLY A 153 -4.36 -20.07 19.21
CA GLY A 153 -2.92 -20.20 19.52
C GLY A 153 -2.35 -19.19 20.54
N ILE A 154 -3.20 -18.37 21.18
CA ILE A 154 -2.80 -17.38 22.19
C ILE A 154 -3.09 -17.91 23.59
N GLU A 155 -2.04 -18.08 24.38
CA GLU A 155 -2.15 -18.39 25.81
C GLU A 155 -2.14 -17.10 26.64
N CYS A 156 -3.30 -16.67 27.15
CA CYS A 156 -3.39 -15.65 28.20
C CYS A 156 -3.73 -16.30 29.55
N SER A 157 -3.42 -15.61 30.65
CA SER A 157 -3.99 -15.98 31.96
C SER A 157 -5.53 -15.93 31.92
N THR A 158 -6.20 -16.84 32.65
CA THR A 158 -7.67 -16.96 32.64
C THR A 158 -8.36 -15.64 32.94
N GLY A 159 -9.26 -15.20 32.06
CA GLY A 159 -10.04 -13.96 32.21
C GLY A 159 -9.36 -12.68 31.69
N ASN A 160 -8.17 -12.79 31.08
CA ASN A 160 -7.39 -11.65 30.60
C ASN A 160 -7.29 -11.57 29.07
N LEU A 161 -8.19 -12.25 28.34
CA LEU A 161 -8.20 -12.28 26.87
C LEU A 161 -9.35 -11.42 26.32
N PHE A 162 -9.00 -10.51 25.42
CA PHE A 162 -9.95 -9.66 24.70
C PHE A 162 -9.74 -9.77 23.19
N LYS A 163 -10.82 -9.69 22.42
CA LYS A 163 -10.76 -9.44 20.98
C LYS A 163 -10.72 -7.93 20.74
N VAL A 164 -9.77 -7.49 19.93
CA VAL A 164 -9.63 -6.10 19.48
C VAL A 164 -9.55 -6.11 17.96
N SER A 165 -10.25 -5.20 17.30
CA SER A 165 -10.23 -5.08 15.83
C SER A 165 -9.79 -3.67 15.44
N VAL A 166 -8.60 -3.53 14.86
CA VAL A 166 -8.06 -2.26 14.37
C VAL A 166 -8.25 -2.26 12.85
N ASN A 167 -9.13 -1.40 12.32
CA ASN A 167 -9.41 -1.31 10.87
C ASN A 167 -9.68 -2.68 10.21
N SER A 168 -10.50 -3.51 10.86
CA SER A 168 -10.83 -4.89 10.45
C SER A 168 -9.74 -5.95 10.67
N ILE A 169 -8.54 -5.56 11.10
CA ILE A 169 -7.50 -6.52 11.52
C ILE A 169 -7.74 -6.92 12.96
N ASN A 170 -7.87 -8.23 13.19
CA ASN A 170 -8.16 -8.79 14.50
C ASN A 170 -6.88 -9.08 15.28
N PHE A 171 -6.93 -8.80 16.57
CA PHE A 171 -5.92 -9.09 17.55
C PHE A 171 -6.54 -9.78 18.76
N GLY A 172 -5.83 -10.77 19.32
CA GLY A 172 -6.06 -11.22 20.69
C GLY A 172 -5.21 -10.40 21.65
N LEU A 173 -5.83 -9.68 22.57
CA LEU A 173 -5.18 -8.87 23.58
C LEU A 173 -5.10 -9.65 24.90
N CYS A 174 -3.89 -9.92 25.38
CA CYS A 174 -3.61 -10.45 26.70
C CYS A 174 -3.16 -9.33 27.65
N THR A 175 -3.80 -9.20 28.81
CA THR A 175 -3.28 -8.28 29.85
C THR A 175 -2.18 -8.94 30.68
N THR A 176 -1.08 -8.22 30.90
CA THR A 176 0.04 -8.65 31.73
C THR A 176 0.07 -7.83 33.02
N LYS A 177 -0.81 -8.16 33.98
CA LYS A 177 -0.95 -7.47 35.29
C LYS A 177 -0.75 -5.94 35.18
N SER A 178 0.08 -5.34 36.03
CA SER A 178 0.23 -3.89 36.19
C SER A 178 1.27 -3.21 35.29
N TRP A 179 1.85 -3.92 34.31
CA TRP A 179 3.00 -3.42 33.54
C TRP A 179 2.67 -3.13 32.07
N GLY A 180 1.55 -3.64 31.58
CA GLY A 180 1.17 -3.50 30.17
C GLY A 180 0.21 -4.57 29.68
N PHE A 181 0.15 -4.71 28.36
CA PHE A 181 -0.59 -5.76 27.65
C PHE A 181 0.08 -6.09 26.32
N THR A 182 -0.30 -7.22 25.73
CA THR A 182 0.18 -7.65 24.42
C THR A 182 -1.01 -7.94 23.50
N MET A 183 -1.03 -7.32 22.33
CA MET A 183 -1.92 -7.66 21.22
C MET A 183 -1.17 -8.58 20.27
N ARG A 184 -1.72 -9.77 20.04
CA ARG A 184 -1.17 -10.78 19.13
C ARG A 184 -2.06 -10.86 17.88
N GLY A 185 -1.46 -10.73 16.71
CA GLY A 185 -2.15 -10.79 15.42
C GLY A 185 -1.51 -11.81 14.47
N SER A 186 -2.12 -12.06 13.32
CA SER A 186 -1.58 -12.93 12.27
C SER A 186 -0.25 -12.42 11.73
N ASP A 187 -0.17 -11.12 11.46
CA ASP A 187 0.93 -10.51 10.68
C ASP A 187 1.81 -9.57 11.51
N MET A 188 1.38 -9.22 12.73
CA MET A 188 2.18 -8.46 13.68
C MET A 188 1.76 -8.75 15.12
N ASP A 189 2.68 -8.51 16.05
CA ASP A 189 2.41 -8.40 17.47
C ASP A 189 2.70 -6.97 17.95
N ILE A 190 1.97 -6.52 18.97
CA ILE A 190 2.13 -5.21 19.60
C ILE A 190 2.21 -5.43 21.11
N THR A 191 3.34 -5.11 21.72
CA THR A 191 3.49 -5.12 23.18
C THR A 191 3.45 -3.69 23.68
N VAL A 192 2.55 -3.41 24.62
CA VAL A 192 2.32 -2.07 25.18
C VAL A 192 2.77 -2.05 26.62
N GLU A 193 3.66 -1.12 26.96
CA GLU A 193 4.19 -0.91 28.31
C GLU A 193 3.67 0.41 28.88
N TYR A 194 3.29 0.40 30.16
CA TYR A 194 2.97 1.62 30.91
C TYR A 194 4.27 2.25 31.43
N LEU A 195 4.55 3.49 31.03
CA LEU A 195 5.74 4.21 31.47
C LEU A 195 5.51 4.88 32.82
N ASN A 196 6.45 4.70 33.75
CA ASN A 196 6.41 5.31 35.08
C ASN A 196 6.51 6.85 35.02
N ASN A 197 7.21 7.36 34.02
CA ASN A 197 7.44 8.78 33.83
C ASN A 197 6.72 9.23 32.57
N ARG A 198 6.09 10.41 32.66
CA ARG A 198 5.47 11.03 31.49
C ARG A 198 6.56 11.51 30.54
N VAL A 199 6.36 11.23 29.26
CA VAL A 199 7.23 11.70 28.18
C VAL A 199 6.60 12.93 27.56
N ASP A 200 7.33 14.04 27.49
CA ASP A 200 6.86 15.26 26.83
C ASP A 200 7.17 15.19 25.34
N ILE A 201 6.12 15.09 24.51
CA ILE A 201 6.21 15.07 23.04
C ILE A 201 5.77 16.43 22.54
N LYS A 202 6.65 17.10 21.80
CA LYS A 202 6.44 18.47 21.35
C LYS A 202 6.36 18.55 19.84
N GLU A 203 5.62 19.55 19.37
CA GLU A 203 5.60 19.93 17.97
C GLU A 203 7.04 20.27 17.51
N PRO A 204 7.46 19.81 16.31
CA PRO A 204 8.76 20.17 15.78
C PRO A 204 8.92 21.68 15.62
N LEU A 205 10.12 22.19 15.89
CA LEU A 205 10.47 23.57 15.55
C LEU A 205 10.29 23.78 14.04
N ASP A 206 9.78 24.95 13.65
CA ASP A 206 9.46 25.33 12.26
C ASP A 206 8.36 24.49 11.59
N ALA A 207 7.48 23.87 12.39
CA ALA A 207 6.31 23.14 11.92
C ALA A 207 5.49 23.93 10.86
N PRO A 208 5.13 23.32 9.72
CA PRO A 208 4.34 23.99 8.70
C PRO A 208 2.97 24.40 9.23
N GLN A 209 2.62 25.68 9.07
CA GLN A 209 1.35 26.27 9.54
C GLN A 209 0.08 25.66 8.90
N GLN A 210 0.22 24.84 7.86
CA GLN A 210 -0.89 24.33 7.04
C GLN A 210 -1.18 22.84 7.25
N CYS A 211 -0.56 22.20 8.26
CA CYS A 211 -0.85 20.80 8.55
C CYS A 211 -2.26 20.64 9.13
N ILE A 212 -2.97 19.61 8.66
CA ILE A 212 -4.34 19.33 9.08
C ILE A 212 -4.36 18.24 10.15
N THR A 213 -5.37 18.27 11.00
CA THR A 213 -5.66 17.20 11.95
C THR A 213 -6.07 15.93 11.21
N THR A 214 -5.38 14.82 11.48
CA THR A 214 -5.58 13.51 10.85
C THR A 214 -6.10 12.47 11.83
N SER A 215 -5.82 12.63 13.13
CA SER A 215 -6.42 11.82 14.19
C SER A 215 -7.42 12.61 15.03
N SER A 216 -8.53 11.97 15.38
CA SER A 216 -9.51 12.51 16.33
C SER A 216 -9.43 11.80 17.68
N SER A 217 -9.77 12.51 18.75
CA SER A 217 -9.94 11.92 20.08
C SER A 217 -11.01 10.81 20.06
N SER A 218 -10.79 9.76 20.83
CA SER A 218 -11.73 8.64 20.98
C SER A 218 -12.43 8.67 22.32
N SER A 219 -13.68 8.19 22.38
CA SER A 219 -14.40 8.04 23.64
C SER A 219 -13.78 6.96 24.52
N VAL A 220 -13.66 7.24 25.82
CA VAL A 220 -13.09 6.32 26.80
C VAL A 220 -14.20 5.42 27.35
N THR A 221 -14.04 4.11 27.18
CA THR A 221 -14.91 3.11 27.84
C THR A 221 -14.30 2.61 29.14
N ALA A 222 -15.09 1.97 30.01
CA ALA A 222 -14.58 1.38 31.25
C ALA A 222 -13.48 0.33 30.99
N ILE A 223 -13.66 -0.49 29.95
CA ILE A 223 -12.66 -1.47 29.53
C ILE A 223 -11.42 -0.78 28.95
N GLY A 224 -11.59 0.22 28.09
CA GLY A 224 -10.47 0.98 27.52
C GLY A 224 -9.66 1.70 28.59
N LYS A 225 -10.32 2.36 29.55
CA LYS A 225 -9.66 2.97 30.72
C LYS A 225 -8.85 1.93 31.49
N SER A 226 -9.42 0.75 31.77
CA SER A 226 -8.72 -0.32 32.47
C SER A 226 -7.48 -0.81 31.70
N LEU A 227 -7.63 -1.07 30.40
CA LEU A 227 -6.58 -1.58 29.52
C LEU A 227 -5.48 -0.56 29.22
N LEU A 228 -5.77 0.74 29.18
CA LEU A 228 -4.80 1.78 28.83
C LEU A 228 -4.10 2.38 30.07
N THR A 229 -4.63 2.15 31.27
CA THR A 229 -4.06 2.66 32.53
C THR A 229 -3.52 1.57 33.46
N GLY A 230 -3.79 0.29 33.16
CA GLY A 230 -3.48 -0.82 34.05
C GLY A 230 -4.37 -0.92 35.28
N GLN A 231 -5.48 -0.17 35.32
CA GLN A 231 -6.50 -0.32 36.35
C GLN A 231 -7.17 -1.70 36.23
N LEU A 232 -7.62 -2.24 37.36
CA LEU A 232 -8.32 -3.52 37.40
C LEU A 232 -9.61 -3.41 36.58
N VAL A 233 -9.77 -4.33 35.62
CA VAL A 233 -11.03 -4.52 34.90
C VAL A 233 -12.09 -4.90 35.94
N GLN A 234 -12.99 -3.98 36.26
CA GLN A 234 -14.13 -4.24 37.13
C GLN A 234 -15.02 -5.29 36.45
N ASN A 235 -14.88 -6.56 36.85
CA ASN A 235 -15.79 -7.62 36.43
C ASN A 235 -17.12 -7.37 37.12
N ASP A 236 -18.03 -6.65 36.46
CA ASP A 236 -19.41 -6.63 36.88
C ASP A 236 -19.94 -8.07 36.81
N SER A 237 -20.33 -8.58 37.97
CA SER A 237 -20.73 -9.98 38.19
C SER A 237 -22.07 -10.35 37.52
N THR A 238 -22.53 -9.57 36.55
CA THR A 238 -23.85 -9.68 35.94
C THR A 238 -23.75 -10.12 34.48
N ARG A 239 -24.13 -11.39 34.27
CA ARG A 239 -24.49 -12.02 32.99
C ARG A 239 -23.31 -12.38 32.07
N LYS A 240 -22.64 -13.49 32.38
CA LYS A 240 -21.86 -14.29 31.40
C LYS A 240 -22.80 -14.86 30.32
N LEU A 241 -23.21 -14.05 29.35
CA LEU A 241 -23.60 -14.62 28.06
C LEU A 241 -22.33 -15.16 27.42
N ARG A 242 -22.29 -16.48 27.17
CA ARG A 242 -21.26 -17.09 26.32
C ARG A 242 -21.39 -16.45 24.94
N MET A 243 -20.63 -15.40 24.68
CA MET A 243 -20.27 -15.07 23.31
C MET A 243 -19.23 -16.10 22.90
N GLU A 244 -19.64 -17.06 22.10
CA GLU A 244 -18.76 -17.87 21.27
C GLU A 244 -18.13 -16.90 20.26
N ILE A 245 -17.03 -16.25 20.66
CA ILE A 245 -16.24 -15.47 19.71
C ILE A 245 -15.31 -16.45 19.03
N ASP A 246 -15.77 -17.05 17.95
CA ASP A 246 -14.91 -17.77 17.01
C ASP A 246 -14.15 -16.72 16.19
N PHE A 247 -12.89 -16.43 16.56
CA PHE A 247 -12.01 -15.62 15.72
C PHE A 247 -10.65 -16.31 15.58
N SER A 248 -10.29 -16.65 14.35
CA SER A 248 -8.97 -17.21 14.03
C SER A 248 -7.96 -16.08 13.81
N LEU A 249 -6.72 -16.33 14.23
CA LEU A 249 -5.56 -15.52 13.88
C LEU A 249 -4.58 -16.27 12.96
N ASP A 250 -4.89 -17.52 12.62
CA ASP A 250 -4.10 -18.31 11.69
C ASP A 250 -4.62 -18.05 10.27
N ASP A 251 -3.96 -17.13 9.57
CA ASP A 251 -4.09 -16.90 8.13
C ASP A 251 -2.73 -17.18 7.47
N SER A 252 -2.13 -18.34 7.76
CA SER A 252 -0.93 -18.78 7.05
C SER A 252 -1.25 -19.05 5.58
N CYS A 253 -0.68 -18.22 4.69
CA CYS A 253 -0.94 -18.32 3.27
C CYS A 253 -0.06 -19.38 2.64
N THR A 254 -0.72 -20.39 2.09
CA THR A 254 -0.10 -21.53 1.40
C THR A 254 -0.77 -21.70 0.05
N CYS A 255 -0.06 -22.33 -0.89
CA CYS A 255 -0.63 -22.61 -2.20
C CYS A 255 -1.77 -23.63 -2.08
N LYS A 256 -2.97 -23.24 -2.53
CA LYS A 256 -4.22 -24.02 -2.55
C LYS A 256 -4.43 -24.73 -3.90
N SER A 257 -3.53 -24.52 -4.87
CA SER A 257 -3.58 -25.12 -6.20
C SER A 257 -2.28 -25.83 -6.53
N LYS A 258 -2.19 -26.46 -7.71
CA LYS A 258 -0.96 -27.08 -8.17
C LYS A 258 0.09 -25.98 -8.47
N PRO A 259 1.26 -25.99 -7.81
CA PRO A 259 2.33 -25.04 -8.12
C PRO A 259 2.77 -25.17 -9.58
N ARG A 260 3.05 -24.04 -10.22
CA ARG A 260 3.45 -23.99 -11.63
C ARG A 260 4.29 -22.74 -11.95
N PRO A 261 4.95 -22.68 -13.12
CA PRO A 261 5.69 -21.49 -13.51
C PRO A 261 4.80 -20.25 -13.58
N CYS A 262 5.32 -19.14 -13.07
CA CYS A 262 4.70 -17.82 -13.13
C CYS A 262 5.40 -16.93 -14.13
N VAL A 263 4.61 -16.19 -14.92
CA VAL A 263 5.10 -15.18 -15.86
C VAL A 263 4.38 -13.86 -15.64
N PHE A 264 5.15 -12.80 -15.47
CA PHE A 264 4.69 -11.46 -15.16
C PHE A 264 4.80 -10.58 -16.40
N VAL A 265 3.67 -10.08 -16.89
CA VAL A 265 3.55 -9.22 -18.07
C VAL A 265 3.33 -7.78 -17.63
N HIS A 266 4.35 -6.95 -17.81
CA HIS A 266 4.29 -5.54 -17.43
C HIS A 266 3.39 -4.71 -18.34
N GLY A 267 3.05 -3.50 -17.89
CA GLY A 267 2.26 -2.53 -18.63
C GLY A 267 3.06 -1.57 -19.51
N LEU A 268 2.50 -0.38 -19.67
CA LEU A 268 3.08 0.72 -20.45
C LEU A 268 4.38 1.24 -19.82
N GLY A 269 5.29 1.77 -20.64
CA GLY A 269 6.43 2.58 -20.17
C GLY A 269 7.81 2.00 -20.48
N ILE A 270 7.88 0.78 -21.01
CA ILE A 270 9.15 0.11 -21.31
C ILE A 270 9.54 0.36 -22.77
N LYS A 271 10.65 1.08 -22.98
CA LYS A 271 11.17 1.42 -24.33
C LYS A 271 12.07 0.34 -24.93
N LYS A 272 12.67 -0.49 -24.08
CA LYS A 272 13.62 -1.53 -24.50
C LYS A 272 12.90 -2.87 -24.62
N GLU A 273 13.37 -3.72 -25.51
CA GLU A 273 12.91 -5.11 -25.62
C GLU A 273 14.08 -6.05 -25.38
N LEU A 274 13.84 -7.18 -24.71
CA LEU A 274 14.81 -8.25 -24.56
C LEU A 274 14.30 -9.53 -25.23
N ALA A 275 15.24 -10.33 -25.73
CA ALA A 275 14.95 -11.55 -26.48
C ALA A 275 14.38 -12.70 -25.64
N ARG A 276 14.44 -12.62 -24.30
CA ARG A 276 13.90 -13.62 -23.37
C ARG A 276 13.36 -12.96 -22.11
N ASN A 277 12.50 -13.69 -21.37
CA ASN A 277 12.07 -13.28 -20.04
C ASN A 277 13.26 -13.19 -19.08
N ARG A 278 13.09 -12.40 -18.03
CA ARG A 278 14.10 -12.12 -17.01
C ARG A 278 13.71 -12.77 -15.70
N ASP A 279 14.70 -13.07 -14.87
CA ASP A 279 14.46 -13.62 -13.53
C ASP A 279 14.15 -12.52 -12.52
N ARG A 280 14.48 -11.26 -12.86
CA ARG A 280 14.16 -10.05 -12.07
C ARG A 280 13.87 -8.87 -12.98
N PHE A 281 12.96 -8.01 -12.54
CA PHE A 281 12.63 -6.77 -13.25
C PHE A 281 12.12 -5.71 -12.27
N TYR A 282 12.78 -4.53 -12.25
CA TYR A 282 12.48 -3.43 -11.32
C TYR A 282 11.04 -2.91 -11.37
N TYR A 283 10.31 -3.21 -12.45
CA TYR A 283 8.90 -2.87 -12.61
C TYR A 283 8.01 -3.56 -11.58
N TRP A 284 8.46 -4.69 -11.04
CA TRP A 284 7.71 -5.47 -10.07
C TRP A 284 8.40 -5.40 -8.71
N GLY A 285 7.60 -5.35 -7.65
CA GLY A 285 8.07 -5.51 -6.28
C GLY A 285 8.70 -6.88 -6.04
N ASP A 286 9.40 -6.99 -4.91
CA ASP A 286 10.02 -8.25 -4.52
C ASP A 286 8.94 -9.22 -4.02
N LEU A 287 8.84 -10.35 -4.72
CA LEU A 287 7.92 -11.44 -4.39
C LEU A 287 8.67 -12.71 -3.94
N ASP A 288 9.98 -12.62 -3.71
CA ASP A 288 10.77 -13.74 -3.18
C ASP A 288 10.19 -14.16 -1.81
N GLY A 289 9.70 -15.40 -1.72
CA GLY A 289 9.03 -15.93 -0.53
C GLY A 289 7.53 -15.57 -0.39
N HIS A 290 6.96 -14.82 -1.33
CA HIS A 290 5.57 -14.33 -1.29
C HIS A 290 4.68 -14.90 -2.41
N ALA A 291 5.16 -15.93 -3.12
CA ALA A 291 4.48 -16.51 -4.26
C ALA A 291 4.45 -18.05 -4.18
N PRO A 292 3.76 -18.64 -3.18
CA PRO A 292 3.86 -20.07 -2.87
C PRO A 292 3.37 -20.99 -3.99
N CYS A 293 2.53 -20.49 -4.90
CA CYS A 293 2.09 -21.23 -6.08
C CYS A 293 3.01 -21.13 -7.30
N CYS A 294 4.05 -20.31 -7.23
CA CYS A 294 5.02 -20.15 -8.31
C CYS A 294 6.20 -21.10 -8.10
N THR A 295 6.40 -22.07 -9.01
CA THR A 295 7.63 -22.90 -9.01
C THR A 295 8.84 -22.13 -9.52
N SER A 296 8.60 -21.09 -10.31
CA SER A 296 9.59 -20.15 -10.82
C SER A 296 8.88 -18.86 -11.20
N MET A 297 9.55 -17.71 -11.11
CA MET A 297 9.02 -16.43 -11.56
C MET A 297 9.89 -15.88 -12.68
N THR A 298 9.25 -15.49 -13.78
CA THR A 298 9.93 -14.78 -14.86
C THR A 298 9.13 -13.56 -15.30
N TYR A 299 9.82 -12.56 -15.81
CA TYR A 299 9.26 -11.25 -16.13
C TYR A 299 9.47 -10.95 -17.61
N THR A 300 8.40 -10.59 -18.31
CA THR A 300 8.51 -10.16 -19.71
C THR A 300 9.27 -8.83 -19.78
N TYR A 301 9.88 -8.55 -20.93
CA TYR A 301 10.54 -7.28 -21.17
C TYR A 301 10.32 -6.89 -22.64
N LEU A 302 9.17 -6.26 -22.89
CA LEU A 302 8.65 -5.93 -24.21
C LEU A 302 8.67 -4.41 -24.41
N ASN A 303 8.88 -3.95 -25.64
CA ASN A 303 8.80 -2.52 -25.93
C ASN A 303 7.34 -2.05 -25.97
N THR A 304 6.79 -1.71 -24.79
CA THR A 304 5.41 -1.25 -24.62
C THR A 304 5.24 0.25 -24.81
N SER A 305 6.30 1.05 -24.73
CA SER A 305 6.21 2.47 -25.12
C SER A 305 6.08 2.65 -26.64
N GLY A 306 6.80 1.83 -27.41
CA GLY A 306 6.87 1.96 -28.87
C GLY A 306 5.73 1.27 -29.62
N ASN A 307 4.95 0.40 -28.97
CA ASN A 307 3.95 -0.42 -29.62
C ASN A 307 2.57 -0.25 -28.97
N PRO A 308 1.49 -0.12 -29.77
CA PRO A 308 0.14 -0.14 -29.24
C PRO A 308 -0.22 -1.53 -28.75
N TRP A 309 -1.10 -1.65 -27.74
CA TRP A 309 -1.54 -2.96 -27.24
C TRP A 309 -2.32 -3.78 -28.29
N THR A 310 -2.85 -3.10 -29.32
CA THR A 310 -3.52 -3.69 -30.49
C THR A 310 -2.55 -4.21 -31.56
N SER A 311 -1.23 -4.01 -31.39
CA SER A 311 -0.23 -4.49 -32.36
C SER A 311 -0.22 -6.01 -32.45
N ASP A 312 -0.40 -6.52 -33.67
CA ASP A 312 -0.33 -7.95 -33.99
C ASP A 312 0.99 -8.58 -33.54
N GLU A 313 2.10 -7.89 -33.80
CA GLU A 313 3.44 -8.32 -33.42
C GLU A 313 3.61 -8.33 -31.89
N LEU A 314 3.14 -7.29 -31.19
CA LEU A 314 3.25 -7.23 -29.74
C LEU A 314 2.42 -8.34 -29.07
N GLN A 315 1.20 -8.57 -29.55
CA GLN A 315 0.33 -9.64 -29.08
C GLN A 315 0.95 -11.03 -29.31
N GLN A 316 1.54 -11.26 -30.48
CA GLN A 316 2.25 -12.51 -30.75
C GLN A 316 3.46 -12.67 -29.82
N LYS A 317 4.22 -11.60 -29.56
CA LYS A 317 5.35 -11.63 -28.62
C LYS A 317 4.88 -11.98 -27.21
N VAL A 318 3.75 -11.44 -26.75
CA VAL A 318 3.17 -11.77 -25.44
C VAL A 318 2.85 -13.25 -25.34
N CYS A 319 2.13 -13.81 -26.32
CA CYS A 319 1.86 -15.25 -26.37
C CYS A 319 3.16 -16.07 -26.32
N ASN A 320 4.16 -15.70 -27.13
CA ASN A 320 5.44 -16.40 -27.14
C ASN A 320 6.16 -16.32 -25.78
N ARG A 321 6.14 -15.16 -25.09
CA ARG A 321 6.74 -14.99 -23.76
C ARG A 321 6.04 -15.81 -22.69
N VAL A 322 4.72 -15.87 -22.74
CA VAL A 322 3.90 -16.57 -21.78
C VAL A 322 3.99 -18.08 -21.98
N MET A 323 4.00 -18.56 -23.22
CA MET A 323 4.16 -19.98 -23.51
C MET A 323 5.56 -20.51 -23.18
N ALA A 324 6.60 -19.68 -23.33
CA ALA A 324 7.98 -20.12 -23.15
C ALA A 324 8.36 -20.58 -21.73
N VAL A 325 7.52 -20.31 -20.72
CA VAL A 325 7.81 -20.67 -19.33
C VAL A 325 7.34 -22.07 -18.95
N SER A 326 6.50 -22.70 -19.78
CA SER A 326 5.92 -24.01 -19.51
C SER A 326 6.14 -24.96 -20.68
N HIS A 327 6.77 -26.10 -20.40
CA HIS A 327 6.99 -27.16 -21.40
C HIS A 327 5.71 -27.81 -21.91
N SER A 328 4.60 -27.67 -21.16
CA SER A 328 3.28 -28.18 -21.57
C SER A 328 2.62 -27.31 -22.64
N SER A 329 3.05 -26.05 -22.78
CA SER A 329 2.48 -25.11 -23.75
C SER A 329 2.88 -25.49 -25.17
N LYS A 330 1.88 -25.67 -26.06
CA LYS A 330 2.09 -26.09 -27.46
C LYS A 330 0.95 -25.60 -28.35
N ASN A 331 1.21 -25.48 -29.66
CA ASN A 331 0.20 -25.13 -30.66
C ASN A 331 -0.62 -23.88 -30.29
N ALA A 332 0.06 -22.81 -29.84
CA ALA A 332 -0.55 -21.56 -29.37
C ALA A 332 -1.47 -21.69 -28.13
N VAL A 333 -1.38 -22.79 -27.37
CA VAL A 333 -2.12 -22.97 -26.11
C VAL A 333 -1.18 -22.82 -24.92
N ILE A 334 -1.51 -21.90 -24.01
CA ILE A 334 -0.81 -21.65 -22.74
C ILE A 334 -1.33 -22.65 -21.69
N ALA A 335 -0.49 -23.59 -21.28
CA ALA A 335 -0.83 -24.66 -20.32
C ALA A 335 0.12 -24.68 -19.13
N ASP A 336 -0.36 -25.14 -17.97
CA ASP A 336 0.39 -25.21 -16.71
C ASP A 336 1.11 -23.90 -16.34
N THR A 337 0.48 -22.73 -16.51
CA THR A 337 1.12 -21.42 -16.25
C THR A 337 0.23 -20.51 -15.40
N ILE A 338 0.81 -19.79 -14.44
CA ILE A 338 0.16 -18.62 -13.81
C ILE A 338 0.65 -17.37 -14.55
N VAL A 339 -0.27 -16.67 -15.21
CA VAL A 339 0.01 -15.41 -15.90
C VAL A 339 -0.44 -14.27 -15.01
N VAL A 340 0.49 -13.39 -14.64
CA VAL A 340 0.20 -12.16 -13.90
C VAL A 340 0.36 -10.99 -14.86
N THR A 341 -0.66 -10.17 -15.04
CA THR A 341 -0.61 -9.01 -15.95
C THR A 341 -0.89 -7.73 -15.18
N HIS A 342 -0.10 -6.69 -15.40
CA HIS A 342 -0.35 -5.36 -14.83
C HIS A 342 -0.64 -4.32 -15.91
N SER A 343 -1.56 -3.39 -15.62
CA SER A 343 -1.85 -2.24 -16.48
C SER A 343 -2.12 -2.67 -17.92
N MET A 344 -1.49 -2.03 -18.92
CA MET A 344 -1.61 -2.38 -20.34
C MET A 344 -1.29 -3.86 -20.66
N GLY A 345 -0.55 -4.57 -19.80
CA GLY A 345 -0.29 -6.00 -19.95
C GLY A 345 -1.58 -6.84 -19.99
N ASN A 346 -2.65 -6.39 -19.31
CA ASN A 346 -3.96 -7.04 -19.35
C ASN A 346 -4.55 -6.98 -20.76
N LEU A 347 -4.58 -5.78 -21.37
CA LEU A 347 -5.04 -5.58 -22.75
C LEU A 347 -4.20 -6.32 -23.77
N MET A 348 -2.89 -6.37 -23.56
CA MET A 348 -1.96 -7.08 -24.43
C MET A 348 -2.27 -8.59 -24.48
N LEU A 349 -2.47 -9.23 -23.33
CA LEU A 349 -2.86 -10.64 -23.30
C LEU A 349 -4.31 -10.84 -23.78
N ALA A 350 -5.24 -10.00 -23.33
CA ALA A 350 -6.64 -10.06 -23.72
C ALA A 350 -6.82 -9.94 -25.23
N GLY A 351 -6.16 -8.96 -25.85
CA GLY A 351 -6.16 -8.75 -27.29
C GLY A 351 -5.54 -9.92 -28.04
N ALA A 352 -4.44 -10.49 -27.53
CA ALA A 352 -3.83 -11.67 -28.12
C ALA A 352 -4.78 -12.89 -28.11
N ILE A 353 -5.53 -13.09 -27.03
CA ILE A 353 -6.56 -14.15 -26.94
C ILE A 353 -7.72 -13.85 -27.87
N ALA A 354 -8.25 -12.62 -27.86
CA ALA A 354 -9.35 -12.19 -28.73
C ALA A 354 -9.01 -12.37 -30.21
N ASN A 355 -7.77 -12.07 -30.60
CA ASN A 355 -7.25 -12.21 -31.95
C ASN A 355 -6.68 -13.61 -32.25
N LYS A 356 -6.93 -14.59 -31.38
CA LYS A 356 -6.56 -16.00 -31.56
C LYS A 356 -5.07 -16.25 -31.77
N LYS A 357 -4.21 -15.36 -31.25
CA LYS A 357 -2.74 -15.54 -31.23
C LYS A 357 -2.31 -16.62 -30.26
N CYS A 358 -3.05 -16.75 -29.16
CA CYS A 358 -2.98 -17.88 -28.25
C CYS A 358 -4.29 -18.05 -27.47
N SER A 359 -4.43 -19.16 -26.74
CA SER A 359 -5.52 -19.40 -25.81
C SER A 359 -5.01 -19.89 -24.46
N LEU A 360 -5.83 -19.79 -23.42
CA LEU A 360 -5.52 -20.27 -22.08
C LEU A 360 -6.14 -21.65 -21.87
N ASP A 361 -5.33 -22.65 -21.50
CA ASP A 361 -5.82 -23.96 -21.08
C ASP A 361 -6.36 -23.91 -19.64
N SER A 362 -7.25 -24.84 -19.30
CA SER A 362 -7.80 -24.98 -17.94
C SER A 362 -6.76 -25.23 -16.84
N THR A 363 -5.58 -25.72 -17.22
CA THR A 363 -4.41 -25.89 -16.32
C THR A 363 -3.65 -24.59 -16.06
N SER A 364 -4.07 -23.47 -16.64
CA SER A 364 -3.46 -22.16 -16.44
C SER A 364 -4.39 -21.20 -15.70
N THR A 365 -3.79 -20.21 -15.05
CA THR A 365 -4.51 -19.22 -14.26
C THR A 365 -4.10 -17.83 -14.69
N TRP A 366 -5.05 -16.92 -14.89
CA TRP A 366 -4.75 -15.52 -15.18
C TRP A 366 -5.15 -14.62 -14.00
N VAL A 367 -4.16 -13.90 -13.48
CA VAL A 367 -4.29 -12.86 -12.45
C VAL A 367 -4.09 -11.49 -13.08
N GLY A 368 -5.12 -10.65 -13.07
CA GLY A 368 -5.09 -9.31 -13.65
C GLY A 368 -4.97 -8.20 -12.59
N LEU A 369 -4.10 -7.22 -12.83
CA LEU A 369 -3.83 -6.12 -11.90
C LEU A 369 -4.01 -4.80 -12.65
N ALA A 370 -4.85 -3.90 -12.14
CA ALA A 370 -5.00 -2.52 -12.61
C ALA A 370 -5.18 -2.34 -14.14
N GLY A 371 -5.88 -3.26 -14.80
CA GLY A 371 -5.98 -3.27 -16.26
C GLY A 371 -6.84 -2.13 -16.81
N PRO A 372 -6.41 -1.30 -17.76
CA PRO A 372 -7.27 -0.29 -18.39
C PRO A 372 -8.17 -0.94 -19.45
N MET A 373 -9.06 -1.86 -19.07
CA MET A 373 -9.83 -2.66 -20.03
C MET A 373 -10.84 -1.85 -20.84
N LYS A 374 -11.15 -0.62 -20.42
CA LYS A 374 -11.90 0.40 -21.17
C LYS A 374 -11.06 1.64 -21.46
N GLY A 375 -9.73 1.50 -21.45
CA GLY A 375 -8.80 2.62 -21.55
C GLY A 375 -8.65 3.41 -20.26
N SER A 376 -7.99 4.57 -20.36
CA SER A 376 -7.61 5.42 -19.24
C SER A 376 -7.81 6.89 -19.59
N MET A 377 -8.51 7.62 -18.71
CA MET A 377 -8.64 9.07 -18.86
C MET A 377 -7.28 9.80 -18.75
N CYS A 378 -6.28 9.20 -18.11
CA CYS A 378 -4.92 9.75 -18.12
C CYS A 378 -4.33 9.77 -19.52
N SER A 379 -4.64 8.77 -20.37
CA SER A 379 -4.20 8.79 -21.77
C SER A 379 -4.81 9.96 -22.53
N ASP A 380 -6.13 10.17 -22.40
CA ASP A 380 -6.81 11.30 -23.04
C ASP A 380 -6.24 12.64 -22.57
N PHE A 381 -6.09 12.80 -21.26
CA PHE A 381 -5.54 14.00 -20.63
C PHE A 381 -4.14 14.32 -21.16
N ILE A 382 -3.23 13.34 -21.17
CA ILE A 382 -1.86 13.51 -21.65
C ILE A 382 -1.82 13.86 -23.15
N GLN A 383 -2.68 13.23 -23.95
CA GLN A 383 -2.76 13.52 -25.39
C GLN A 383 -3.22 14.97 -25.64
N ASP A 384 -4.23 15.44 -24.91
CA ASP A 384 -4.67 16.83 -24.99
C ASP A 384 -3.64 17.81 -24.45
N SER A 385 -2.95 17.48 -23.35
CA SER A 385 -1.86 18.30 -22.81
C SER A 385 -0.71 18.46 -23.79
N CYS A 386 -0.24 17.37 -24.41
CA CYS A 386 0.81 17.46 -25.41
C CYS A 386 0.37 18.14 -26.70
N ALA A 387 -0.93 18.20 -26.99
CA ALA A 387 -1.49 18.98 -28.09
C ALA A 387 -1.72 20.46 -27.74
N GLY A 388 -1.38 20.90 -26.52
CA GLY A 388 -1.58 22.26 -26.05
C GLY A 388 -3.04 22.63 -25.78
N ARG A 389 -3.94 21.66 -25.63
CA ARG A 389 -5.39 21.87 -25.43
C ARG A 389 -5.79 21.99 -23.97
N THR A 390 -4.90 21.69 -23.05
CA THR A 390 -5.11 21.86 -21.60
C THR A 390 -4.10 22.83 -21.02
N THR A 391 -4.47 23.58 -19.98
CA THR A 391 -3.54 24.37 -19.14
C THR A 391 -2.71 23.51 -18.17
N ALA A 392 -2.76 22.19 -18.31
CA ALA A 392 -2.16 21.23 -17.41
C ALA A 392 -0.65 21.38 -17.30
N VAL A 393 -0.14 21.05 -16.11
CA VAL A 393 1.27 21.16 -15.75
C VAL A 393 2.09 20.24 -16.67
N LEU A 394 2.87 20.81 -17.58
CA LEU A 394 3.75 20.05 -18.49
C LEU A 394 4.74 19.17 -17.72
N GLU A 395 5.03 19.53 -16.46
CA GLU A 395 5.82 18.76 -15.49
C GLU A 395 5.12 17.44 -15.12
N THR A 396 3.82 17.44 -14.83
CA THR A 396 2.99 16.23 -14.65
C THR A 396 3.13 15.28 -15.83
N VAL A 397 3.04 15.82 -17.05
CA VAL A 397 3.19 15.02 -18.28
C VAL A 397 4.62 14.47 -18.40
N ALA A 398 5.63 15.27 -18.07
CA ALA A 398 7.02 14.85 -18.11
C ALA A 398 7.33 13.74 -17.08
N GLU A 399 6.75 13.81 -15.88
CA GLU A 399 6.89 12.81 -14.82
C GLU A 399 6.27 11.47 -15.22
N VAL A 400 5.09 11.49 -15.85
CA VAL A 400 4.36 10.26 -16.22
C VAL A 400 4.87 9.64 -17.51
N THR A 401 5.22 10.44 -18.51
CA THR A 401 5.49 9.94 -19.89
C THR A 401 6.95 10.06 -20.33
N GLY A 402 7.76 10.80 -19.58
CA GLY A 402 9.14 11.09 -19.98
C GLY A 402 9.28 12.09 -21.13
N LYS A 403 8.26 12.98 -21.32
CA LYS A 403 8.12 14.13 -22.25
C LYS A 403 7.14 13.91 -23.41
N CYS A 404 6.58 15.01 -23.91
CA CYS A 404 5.85 15.08 -25.18
C CYS A 404 6.79 14.90 -26.40
N PRO A 405 6.29 14.39 -27.55
CA PRO A 405 4.92 13.91 -27.78
C PRO A 405 4.64 12.57 -27.06
N PRO A 406 3.37 12.22 -26.81
CA PRO A 406 3.03 10.98 -26.12
C PRO A 406 3.50 9.77 -26.94
N THR A 407 3.95 8.73 -26.23
CA THR A 407 4.45 7.49 -26.86
C THR A 407 3.33 6.74 -27.61
N THR A 408 3.70 5.92 -28.59
CA THR A 408 2.75 5.11 -29.37
C THR A 408 1.89 4.21 -28.48
N GLY A 409 2.49 3.57 -27.48
CA GLY A 409 1.75 2.75 -26.52
C GLY A 409 0.71 3.55 -25.74
N LEU A 410 1.08 4.76 -25.27
CA LEU A 410 0.14 5.61 -24.53
C LEU A 410 -1.05 6.02 -25.40
N LYS A 411 -0.80 6.43 -26.64
CA LYS A 411 -1.86 6.81 -27.60
C LYS A 411 -2.84 5.68 -27.93
N SER A 412 -2.49 4.43 -27.60
CA SER A 412 -3.40 3.28 -27.74
C SER A 412 -4.31 3.03 -26.54
N LEU A 413 -4.18 3.82 -25.47
CA LEU A 413 -4.95 3.67 -24.23
C LEU A 413 -6.03 4.76 -23.94
N PRO A 414 -6.53 5.56 -24.89
CA PRO A 414 -7.60 6.50 -24.59
C PRO A 414 -8.84 5.77 -24.08
N TYR A 415 -9.65 6.46 -23.28
CA TYR A 415 -10.86 5.90 -22.73
C TYR A 415 -11.84 5.52 -23.85
N GLN A 416 -12.46 4.35 -23.74
CA GLN A 416 -13.39 3.81 -24.73
C GLN A 416 -14.55 4.77 -24.97
N GLY A 417 -14.87 5.07 -26.24
CA GLY A 417 -15.84 6.09 -26.63
C GLY A 417 -15.42 7.54 -26.30
N GLY A 418 -14.17 7.74 -25.89
CA GLY A 418 -13.57 9.04 -25.60
C GLY A 418 -13.09 9.77 -26.87
N PRO A 419 -12.66 11.04 -26.74
CA PRO A 419 -12.32 11.91 -27.87
C PRO A 419 -11.08 11.48 -28.66
N HIS A 420 -10.18 10.69 -28.06
CA HIS A 420 -9.00 10.14 -28.74
C HIS A 420 -9.17 8.67 -29.12
N SER A 421 -10.33 8.05 -28.84
CA SER A 421 -10.64 6.69 -29.28
C SER A 421 -11.19 6.68 -30.70
N SER A 422 -11.15 5.52 -31.35
CA SER A 422 -11.77 5.26 -32.66
C SER A 422 -12.73 4.08 -32.56
N THR A 423 -13.62 3.92 -33.54
CA THR A 423 -14.53 2.77 -33.60
C THR A 423 -13.76 1.45 -33.58
N GLU A 424 -12.65 1.35 -34.31
CA GLU A 424 -11.82 0.14 -34.35
C GLU A 424 -11.16 -0.15 -33.00
N LEU A 425 -10.74 0.90 -32.27
CA LEU A 425 -10.18 0.73 -30.94
C LEU A 425 -11.26 0.35 -29.92
N ASP A 426 -12.46 0.91 -30.02
CA ASP A 426 -13.59 0.57 -29.17
C ASP A 426 -14.04 -0.90 -29.39
N GLU A 427 -14.07 -1.36 -30.64
CA GLU A 427 -14.30 -2.77 -30.99
C GLU A 427 -13.21 -3.69 -30.42
N ALA A 428 -11.94 -3.26 -30.49
CA ALA A 428 -10.83 -4.00 -29.89
C ALA A 428 -10.98 -4.09 -28.37
N TYR A 429 -11.39 -3.01 -27.69
CA TYR A 429 -11.67 -3.02 -26.25
C TYR A 429 -12.79 -4.00 -25.91
N GLU A 430 -13.91 -4.00 -26.65
CA GLU A 430 -15.00 -4.96 -26.40
C GLU A 430 -14.54 -6.41 -26.55
N ALA A 431 -13.78 -6.71 -27.59
CA ALA A 431 -13.21 -8.04 -27.82
C ALA A 431 -12.25 -8.45 -26.70
N ALA A 432 -11.37 -7.54 -26.27
CA ALA A 432 -10.47 -7.75 -25.15
C ALA A 432 -11.22 -7.94 -23.82
N GLN A 433 -12.25 -7.15 -23.54
CA GLN A 433 -13.10 -7.29 -22.35
C GLN A 433 -13.83 -8.64 -22.32
N ALA A 434 -14.30 -9.13 -23.47
CA ALA A 434 -14.91 -10.46 -23.57
C ALA A 434 -13.88 -11.57 -23.27
N ALA A 435 -12.70 -11.50 -23.87
CA ALA A 435 -11.61 -12.45 -23.60
C ALA A 435 -11.15 -12.40 -22.14
N TYR A 436 -11.03 -11.20 -21.56
CA TYR A 436 -10.66 -10.99 -20.17
C TYR A 436 -11.67 -11.63 -19.22
N ARG A 437 -12.95 -11.29 -19.34
CA ARG A 437 -14.02 -11.85 -18.47
C ARG A 437 -14.17 -13.36 -18.60
N ALA A 438 -13.90 -13.92 -19.78
CA ALA A 438 -14.00 -15.35 -20.01
C ALA A 438 -12.84 -16.15 -19.39
N ASN A 439 -11.68 -15.54 -19.18
CA ASN A 439 -10.45 -16.25 -18.82
C ASN A 439 -9.81 -15.81 -17.49
N VAL A 440 -10.09 -14.58 -17.02
CA VAL A 440 -9.45 -14.07 -15.80
C VAL A 440 -9.99 -14.78 -14.56
N TYR A 441 -9.07 -15.27 -13.72
CA TYR A 441 -9.42 -15.96 -12.49
C TYR A 441 -9.59 -14.97 -11.35
N ALA A 442 -8.68 -14.01 -11.22
CA ALA A 442 -8.61 -13.04 -10.13
C ALA A 442 -8.22 -11.66 -10.63
N VAL A 443 -8.75 -10.62 -10.00
CA VAL A 443 -8.51 -9.24 -10.41
C VAL A 443 -8.28 -8.35 -9.20
N MET A 444 -7.23 -7.53 -9.25
CA MET A 444 -7.00 -6.43 -8.31
C MET A 444 -7.28 -5.09 -9.00
N CYS A 445 -8.25 -4.33 -8.47
CA CYS A 445 -8.63 -3.02 -8.98
C CYS A 445 -8.60 -1.96 -7.88
N GLY A 446 -7.88 -0.87 -8.12
CA GLY A 446 -7.87 0.28 -7.22
C GLY A 446 -9.12 1.14 -7.37
N GLU A 447 -9.79 1.41 -6.25
CA GLU A 447 -10.89 2.38 -6.19
C GLU A 447 -10.46 3.72 -5.59
N ASN A 448 -9.19 3.87 -5.21
CA ASN A 448 -8.68 5.10 -4.62
C ASN A 448 -7.16 5.24 -4.85
N TYR A 449 -6.74 6.43 -5.27
CA TYR A 449 -5.36 6.79 -5.59
C TYR A 449 -4.49 7.15 -4.38
N THR A 450 -5.04 7.12 -3.17
CA THR A 450 -4.30 7.40 -1.92
C THR A 450 -3.08 6.50 -1.79
N GLY A 451 -3.25 5.21 -2.10
CA GLY A 451 -2.16 4.24 -2.12
C GLY A 451 -1.55 3.95 -0.75
N GLN A 452 -0.45 3.20 -0.80
CA GLN A 452 0.53 3.11 0.26
C GLN A 452 1.49 4.28 0.15
N VAL A 453 2.18 4.59 1.23
CA VAL A 453 3.20 5.63 1.16
C VAL A 453 4.42 5.09 0.45
N SER A 454 4.75 5.77 -0.63
CA SER A 454 5.91 5.49 -1.47
C SER A 454 6.41 6.79 -2.09
N LEU A 455 7.57 6.73 -2.74
CA LEU A 455 8.14 7.85 -3.49
C LEU A 455 7.24 8.34 -4.64
N TYR A 456 6.25 7.54 -5.05
CA TYR A 456 5.38 7.82 -6.20
C TYR A 456 3.98 8.30 -5.79
N GLN A 457 3.65 8.23 -4.50
CA GLN A 457 2.31 8.54 -3.98
C GLN A 457 1.83 9.94 -4.38
N SER A 458 2.71 10.95 -4.27
CA SER A 458 2.39 12.34 -4.60
C SER A 458 1.96 12.51 -6.06
N ILE A 459 2.58 11.76 -6.98
CA ILE A 459 2.24 11.78 -8.40
C ILE A 459 0.82 11.26 -8.61
N PHE A 460 0.47 10.13 -7.99
CA PHE A 460 -0.89 9.57 -8.11
C PHE A 460 -1.96 10.43 -7.44
N TRP A 461 -1.63 11.11 -6.34
CA TRP A 461 -2.53 12.10 -5.73
C TRP A 461 -2.80 13.28 -6.65
N MET A 462 -1.76 13.76 -7.31
CA MET A 462 -1.88 14.84 -8.29
C MET A 462 -2.69 14.36 -9.50
N LEU A 463 -2.43 13.18 -10.06
CA LEU A 463 -3.17 12.64 -11.20
C LEU A 463 -4.65 12.42 -10.86
N GLY A 464 -4.94 11.74 -9.74
CA GLY A 464 -6.31 11.48 -9.29
C GLY A 464 -7.12 12.75 -9.02
N LYS A 465 -6.46 13.89 -8.75
CA LYS A 465 -7.11 15.20 -8.56
C LYS A 465 -7.22 16.04 -9.84
N THR A 466 -6.25 15.94 -10.75
CA THR A 466 -6.12 16.83 -11.90
C THR A 466 -6.72 16.24 -13.18
N VAL A 467 -6.62 14.92 -13.35
CA VAL A 467 -7.18 14.22 -14.50
C VAL A 467 -8.69 14.18 -14.36
N PRO A 468 -9.46 14.51 -15.42
CA PRO A 468 -10.91 14.49 -15.39
C PRO A 468 -11.46 13.05 -15.49
N HIS A 469 -11.18 12.24 -14.47
CA HIS A 469 -11.67 10.86 -14.37
C HIS A 469 -13.19 10.77 -14.44
N LYS A 470 -13.71 9.67 -14.98
CA LYS A 470 -15.17 9.44 -15.05
C LYS A 470 -15.83 9.28 -13.67
N SER A 471 -15.04 8.95 -12.65
CA SER A 471 -15.48 8.91 -11.27
C SER A 471 -14.33 9.20 -10.30
N LYS A 472 -14.65 9.44 -9.04
CA LYS A 472 -13.66 9.53 -7.95
C LYS A 472 -12.97 8.20 -7.64
N ARG A 473 -13.44 7.09 -8.23
CA ARG A 473 -12.93 5.74 -8.00
C ARG A 473 -11.90 5.39 -9.07
N ASN A 474 -10.65 5.71 -8.79
CA ASN A 474 -9.53 5.43 -9.66
C ASN A 474 -8.26 5.22 -8.83
N ASP A 475 -7.28 4.54 -9.42
CA ASP A 475 -5.96 4.31 -8.81
C ASP A 475 -4.94 5.42 -9.15
N GLY A 476 -5.41 6.53 -9.71
CA GLY A 476 -4.61 7.64 -10.21
C GLY A 476 -4.26 7.53 -11.70
N MET A 477 -4.54 6.39 -12.33
CA MET A 477 -4.33 6.16 -13.76
C MET A 477 -5.56 5.55 -14.44
N VAL A 478 -6.18 4.58 -13.79
CA VAL A 478 -7.26 3.74 -14.31
C VAL A 478 -8.44 3.81 -13.36
N GLU A 479 -9.62 4.05 -13.93
CA GLU A 479 -10.87 3.98 -13.21
C GLU A 479 -11.19 2.54 -12.78
N PHE A 480 -11.78 2.38 -11.59
CA PHE A 480 -12.23 1.09 -11.08
C PHE A 480 -13.11 0.35 -12.11
N ASP A 481 -14.03 1.05 -12.78
CA ASP A 481 -14.93 0.46 -13.77
C ASP A 481 -14.22 0.03 -15.06
N SER A 482 -13.12 0.71 -15.41
CA SER A 482 -12.25 0.29 -16.52
C SER A 482 -11.50 -0.98 -16.15
N CYS A 483 -11.00 -1.08 -14.91
CA CYS A 483 -10.36 -2.29 -14.40
C CYS A 483 -11.30 -3.48 -14.24
N ALA A 484 -12.49 -3.27 -13.69
CA ALA A 484 -13.47 -4.33 -13.47
C ALA A 484 -13.98 -4.92 -14.79
N ALA A 485 -13.89 -4.19 -15.90
CA ALA A 485 -14.19 -4.70 -17.25
C ALA A 485 -15.58 -5.35 -17.37
N GLY A 486 -16.57 -4.91 -16.60
CA GLY A 486 -17.92 -5.48 -16.56
C GLY A 486 -18.09 -6.71 -15.64
N ILE A 487 -17.09 -7.09 -14.86
CA ILE A 487 -17.26 -7.99 -13.71
C ILE A 487 -18.14 -7.26 -12.68
N PRO A 488 -19.23 -7.87 -12.20
CA PRO A 488 -20.13 -7.20 -11.26
C PRO A 488 -19.42 -6.76 -9.98
N GLU A 489 -19.67 -5.51 -9.55
CA GLU A 489 -19.07 -4.97 -8.33
C GLU A 489 -19.40 -5.82 -7.09
N SER A 490 -20.57 -6.48 -7.06
CA SER A 490 -20.95 -7.39 -5.97
C SER A 490 -20.02 -8.60 -5.79
N LYS A 491 -19.17 -8.90 -6.77
CA LYS A 491 -18.14 -9.94 -6.66
C LYS A 491 -16.84 -9.43 -6.02
N PHE A 492 -16.68 -8.11 -5.93
CA PHE A 492 -15.50 -7.51 -5.35
C PHE A 492 -15.66 -7.34 -3.84
N GLY A 493 -14.64 -7.76 -3.10
CA GLY A 493 -14.49 -7.44 -1.68
C GLY A 493 -13.24 -6.59 -1.45
N ASN A 494 -13.11 -6.05 -0.25
CA ASN A 494 -12.08 -5.08 0.11
C ASN A 494 -10.99 -5.67 1.02
N THR A 495 -10.83 -6.99 1.02
CA THR A 495 -9.80 -7.69 1.80
C THR A 495 -8.91 -8.52 0.90
N TYR A 496 -7.69 -8.81 1.36
CA TYR A 496 -6.74 -9.67 0.65
C TYR A 496 -7.24 -11.11 0.42
N ARG A 497 -8.37 -11.50 1.03
CA ARG A 497 -9.01 -12.82 0.86
C ARG A 497 -9.94 -12.86 -0.36
N ASP A 498 -10.30 -11.70 -0.90
CA ASP A 498 -11.25 -11.58 -2.00
C ASP A 498 -10.56 -11.80 -3.34
N ARG A 499 -11.00 -12.82 -4.10
CA ARG A 499 -10.44 -13.11 -5.43
C ARG A 499 -10.56 -11.93 -6.40
N PHE A 500 -11.65 -11.17 -6.28
CA PHE A 500 -11.78 -9.88 -6.93
C PHE A 500 -11.59 -8.83 -5.85
N TYR A 501 -10.40 -8.25 -5.82
CA TYR A 501 -9.93 -7.41 -4.73
C TYR A 501 -10.05 -5.94 -5.13
N ARG A 502 -10.93 -5.25 -4.43
CA ARG A 502 -11.13 -3.81 -4.52
C ARG A 502 -10.25 -3.13 -3.49
N THR A 503 -9.26 -2.40 -3.98
CA THR A 503 -8.17 -1.89 -3.15
C THR A 503 -8.20 -0.38 -3.04
N LYS A 504 -7.50 0.18 -2.05
CA LYS A 504 -7.19 1.61 -1.97
C LYS A 504 -5.74 1.88 -2.39
N LEU A 505 -5.23 1.03 -3.27
CA LEU A 505 -3.88 1.10 -3.81
C LEU A 505 -3.86 2.02 -5.02
N ASN A 506 -2.79 2.82 -5.16
CA ASN A 506 -2.55 3.53 -6.40
C ASN A 506 -2.02 2.56 -7.47
N HIS A 507 -1.88 3.05 -8.71
CA HIS A 507 -1.53 2.22 -9.85
C HIS A 507 -0.22 1.43 -9.65
N PHE A 508 0.81 2.03 -9.04
CA PHE A 508 2.11 1.35 -8.84
C PHE A 508 2.15 0.47 -7.60
N ASP A 509 1.36 0.73 -6.56
CA ASP A 509 1.35 -0.18 -5.42
C ASP A 509 0.81 -1.56 -5.80
N MET A 510 -0.02 -1.65 -6.86
CA MET A 510 -0.48 -2.92 -7.44
C MET A 510 0.61 -3.65 -8.25
N GLU A 511 1.79 -3.05 -8.42
CA GLU A 511 3.01 -3.73 -8.90
C GLU A 511 3.78 -4.44 -7.77
N PHE A 512 3.24 -4.43 -6.54
CA PHE A 512 3.84 -5.00 -5.33
C PHE A 512 5.05 -4.23 -4.76
N ILE A 513 5.42 -3.09 -5.35
CA ILE A 513 6.64 -2.34 -5.00
C ILE A 513 6.61 -1.82 -3.56
N SER A 514 5.43 -1.43 -3.07
CA SER A 514 5.26 -0.80 -1.75
C SER A 514 4.96 -1.79 -0.62
N GLY A 515 4.89 -3.10 -0.88
CA GLY A 515 4.61 -4.11 0.15
C GLY A 515 3.15 -4.17 0.58
N ASP A 516 2.90 -4.47 1.85
CA ASP A 516 1.57 -4.56 2.48
C ASP A 516 1.39 -3.50 3.58
N ALA A 517 0.22 -2.90 3.65
CA ALA A 517 -0.13 -2.01 4.75
C ALA A 517 -0.30 -2.78 6.07
N MET A 518 0.10 -2.15 7.18
CA MET A 518 0.03 -2.77 8.50
C MET A 518 -1.39 -2.92 9.05
N LEU A 519 -2.22 -1.89 8.89
CA LEU A 519 -3.54 -1.77 9.52
C LEU A 519 -4.65 -1.43 8.52
N ASP A 520 -4.55 -1.90 7.28
CA ASP A 520 -5.58 -1.72 6.25
C ASP A 520 -5.61 -2.91 5.28
N GLU A 521 -6.59 -3.81 5.45
CA GLU A 521 -6.75 -4.98 4.58
C GLU A 521 -7.10 -4.63 3.13
N ALA A 522 -7.45 -3.37 2.81
CA ALA A 522 -7.67 -2.90 1.44
C ALA A 522 -6.38 -2.46 0.74
N LYS A 523 -5.22 -2.56 1.41
CA LYS A 523 -3.89 -2.18 0.91
C LYS A 523 -2.83 -3.27 1.14
N MET A 524 -3.19 -4.55 0.96
CA MET A 524 -2.31 -5.70 1.15
C MET A 524 -2.12 -6.51 -0.15
N PRO A 525 -1.47 -5.94 -1.18
CA PRO A 525 -1.35 -6.59 -2.48
C PRO A 525 -0.46 -7.84 -2.45
N VAL A 526 0.62 -7.84 -1.65
CA VAL A 526 1.56 -8.96 -1.58
C VAL A 526 0.89 -10.14 -0.87
N LYS A 527 0.25 -9.88 0.28
CA LYS A 527 -0.53 -10.90 0.98
C LYS A 527 -1.67 -11.42 0.10
N TRP A 528 -2.38 -10.56 -0.62
CA TRP A 528 -3.41 -11.01 -1.54
C TRP A 528 -2.87 -12.04 -2.54
N PHE A 529 -1.74 -11.75 -3.19
CA PHE A 529 -1.14 -12.67 -4.15
C PHE A 529 -0.67 -13.98 -3.50
N GLU A 530 -0.10 -13.89 -2.30
CA GLU A 530 0.37 -15.05 -1.53
C GLU A 530 -0.76 -16.02 -1.17
N CYS A 531 -1.95 -15.49 -0.85
CA CYS A 531 -3.09 -16.27 -0.36
C CYS A 531 -4.10 -16.66 -1.46
N LEU A 532 -3.89 -16.19 -2.69
CA LEU A 532 -4.88 -16.18 -3.77
C LEU A 532 -5.18 -17.56 -4.34
N LEU A 533 -4.13 -18.37 -4.54
CA LEU A 533 -4.14 -19.56 -5.38
C LEU A 533 -3.84 -20.82 -4.60
#